data_AF-A0A315XGD6-F1
#
_entry.id   AF-A0A315XGD6-F1
#
_cell.length_a   1.000
_cell.length_b   1.000
_cell.length_c   1.000
_cell.angle_alpha   90.00
_cell.angle_beta   90.00
_cell.angle_gamma   90.00
#
_symmetry.space_group_name_H-M   'P 1'
#
loop_
_entity.id
_entity.type
_entity.pdbx_description
1 polymer ?
#
loop_
_entity_poly.entity_id
_entity_poly.type
_entity_poly.pdbx_seq_one_letter_code
_entity_poly.pdbx_strand_id
1 'polypeptide(L)'
;MGKILSEEERRHMLEKLESKIVATRFMTLKYITSSISQDKVDFAKMDMELPEFSKSLVRIIETLSEKDTEEMVKREASVCLENLKKKLNPALMQDVPICTSCGERVVVAYRFCTKCGVPLKTQKWASTYKICDKCQSSYDPKWNNCSYCGNQLIKKVEVSKTCGFCKKTIDPSWLMCPYCGSKLKLVAGQ
;
A
#
# COMPACT_ATOMS: atom_id res chain seq x y z
N MET A 1 -2.55 23.98 -16.14
CA MET A 1 -1.39 23.11 -15.91
C MET A 1 -0.79 23.54 -14.58
N GLY A 2 -0.98 22.71 -13.56
CA GLY A 2 -0.46 22.98 -12.22
C GLY A 2 1.06 23.13 -12.19
N LYS A 3 1.57 23.79 -11.16
CA LYS A 3 3.02 23.93 -10.95
C LYS A 3 3.60 22.66 -10.33
N ILE A 4 4.89 22.44 -10.56
CA ILE A 4 5.71 21.53 -9.76
C ILE A 4 6.19 22.30 -8.53
N LEU A 5 6.14 21.66 -7.36
CA LEU A 5 6.62 22.26 -6.12
C LEU A 5 8.16 22.30 -6.10
N SER A 6 8.73 23.40 -5.63
CA SER A 6 10.17 23.49 -5.39
C SER A 6 10.61 22.50 -4.30
N GLU A 7 11.92 22.23 -4.19
CA GLU A 7 12.45 21.40 -3.09
C GLU A 7 12.04 21.93 -1.71
N GLU A 8 12.10 23.25 -1.53
CA GLU A 8 11.75 23.89 -0.27
C GLU A 8 10.26 23.78 0.04
N GLU A 9 9.40 23.94 -0.97
CA GLU A 9 7.96 23.77 -0.83
C GLU A 9 7.58 22.33 -0.47
N ARG A 10 8.25 21.35 -1.11
CA ARG A 10 8.07 19.92 -0.81
C ARG A 10 8.50 19.60 0.62
N ARG A 11 9.68 20.06 1.05
CA ARG A 11 10.19 19.87 2.41
C ARG A 11 9.23 20.45 3.45
N HIS A 12 8.83 21.71 3.27
CA HIS A 12 7.88 22.37 4.17
C HIS A 12 6.51 21.68 4.20
N MET A 13 6.04 21.13 3.08
CA MET A 13 4.78 20.38 3.05
C MET A 13 4.83 19.14 3.95
N LEU A 14 5.89 18.34 3.86
CA LEU A 14 6.06 17.14 4.68
C LEU A 14 6.19 17.51 6.16
N GLU A 15 7.04 18.49 6.50
CA GLU A 15 7.23 18.96 7.88
C GLU A 15 5.92 19.46 8.53
N LYS A 16 5.09 20.16 7.76
CA LYS A 16 3.79 20.65 8.26
C LYS A 16 2.79 19.54 8.51
N LEU A 17 2.81 18.45 7.72
CA LEU A 17 1.96 17.29 7.97
C LEU A 17 2.37 16.54 9.24
N GLU A 18 3.66 16.51 9.56
CA GLU A 18 4.20 15.88 10.77
C GLU A 18 4.19 16.80 12.00
N SER A 19 3.64 18.01 11.86
CA SER A 19 3.60 18.99 12.94
C SER A 19 2.75 18.50 14.13
N LYS A 20 3.26 18.74 15.33
CA LYS A 20 2.51 18.54 16.59
C LYS A 20 1.26 19.41 16.68
N ILE A 21 1.21 20.51 15.93
CA ILE A 21 0.09 21.46 15.93
C ILE A 21 -1.05 20.95 15.04
N VAL A 22 -2.22 20.71 15.65
CA VAL A 22 -3.43 20.19 14.98
C VAL A 22 -3.82 21.02 13.77
N ALA A 23 -3.89 22.34 13.95
CA ALA A 23 -4.27 23.25 12.88
C ALA A 23 -3.30 23.20 11.69
N THR A 24 -2.00 23.03 11.94
CA THR A 24 -0.98 23.00 10.88
C THR A 24 -1.16 21.78 9.97
N ARG A 25 -1.27 20.58 10.53
CA ARG A 25 -1.48 19.36 9.75
C ARG A 25 -2.84 19.38 9.04
N PHE A 26 -3.90 19.80 9.72
CA PHE A 26 -5.24 19.92 9.14
C PHE A 26 -5.28 20.88 7.94
N MET A 27 -4.71 22.07 8.09
CA MET A 27 -4.66 23.06 7.01
C MET A 27 -3.78 22.61 5.85
N THR A 28 -2.74 21.82 6.12
CA THR A 28 -1.88 21.27 5.07
C THR A 28 -2.62 20.21 4.25
N LEU A 29 -3.39 19.33 4.90
CA LEU A 29 -4.27 18.38 4.22
C LEU A 29 -5.34 19.09 3.36
N LYS A 30 -5.98 20.13 3.91
CA LYS A 30 -6.93 20.98 3.16
C LYS A 30 -6.29 21.64 1.95
N TYR A 31 -5.07 22.15 2.10
CA TYR A 31 -4.32 22.76 1.01
C TYR A 31 -4.02 21.75 -0.10
N ILE A 32 -3.58 20.54 0.23
CA ILE A 32 -3.31 19.47 -0.75
C ILE A 32 -4.59 19.12 -1.49
N THR A 33 -5.68 18.84 -0.76
CA THR A 33 -6.99 18.55 -1.36
C THR A 33 -7.46 19.66 -2.29
N SER A 34 -7.39 20.92 -1.85
CA SER A 34 -7.76 22.08 -2.67
C SER A 34 -6.87 22.21 -3.90
N SER A 35 -5.57 21.95 -3.76
CA SER A 35 -4.62 22.03 -4.88
C SER A 35 -4.87 20.97 -5.94
N ILE A 36 -5.30 19.77 -5.53
CA ILE A 36 -5.74 18.71 -6.44
C ILE A 36 -7.02 19.12 -7.17
N SER A 37 -8.03 19.62 -6.44
CA SER A 37 -9.32 20.01 -7.02
C SER A 37 -9.22 21.19 -7.99
N GLN A 38 -8.28 22.11 -7.72
CA GLN A 38 -8.09 23.34 -8.51
C GLN A 38 -6.95 23.23 -9.53
N ASP A 39 -6.36 22.04 -9.71
CA ASP A 39 -5.20 21.81 -10.59
C ASP A 39 -4.04 22.81 -10.35
N LYS A 40 -3.84 23.23 -9.09
CA LYS A 40 -2.80 24.19 -8.72
C LYS A 40 -1.42 23.55 -8.71
N VAL A 41 -1.36 22.28 -8.32
CA VAL A 41 -0.12 21.50 -8.18
C VAL A 41 -0.27 20.22 -9.00
N ASP A 42 0.70 19.96 -9.87
CA ASP A 42 0.69 18.78 -10.75
C ASP A 42 1.33 17.58 -10.04
N PHE A 43 0.54 16.92 -9.19
CA PHE A 43 0.97 15.72 -8.45
C PHE A 43 1.30 14.54 -9.37
N ALA A 44 0.66 14.44 -10.55
CA ALA A 44 0.93 13.35 -11.49
C ALA A 44 2.33 13.49 -12.10
N LYS A 45 2.68 14.70 -12.53
CA LYS A 45 4.03 14.99 -13.05
C LYS A 45 5.09 14.85 -11.96
N MET A 46 4.80 15.32 -10.74
CA MET A 46 5.70 15.12 -9.61
C MET A 46 5.92 13.64 -9.26
N ASP A 47 4.90 12.78 -9.37
CA ASP A 47 5.05 11.35 -9.13
C ASP A 47 6.02 10.71 -10.12
N MET A 48 5.97 11.13 -11.39
CA MET A 48 6.85 10.63 -12.43
C MET A 48 8.30 11.10 -12.23
N GLU A 49 8.50 12.38 -11.94
CA GLU A 49 9.84 12.97 -11.83
C GLU A 49 10.49 12.74 -10.46
N LEU A 50 9.68 12.68 -9.40
CA LEU A 50 10.10 12.71 -8.00
C LEU A 50 9.32 11.68 -7.16
N PRO A 51 9.36 10.38 -7.52
CA PRO A 51 8.49 9.36 -6.91
C PRO A 51 8.73 9.18 -5.41
N GLU A 52 9.95 9.44 -4.91
CA GLU A 52 10.24 9.34 -3.48
C GLU A 52 9.53 10.42 -2.65
N PHE A 53 9.29 11.61 -3.22
CA PHE A 53 8.47 12.63 -2.57
C PHE A 53 7.01 12.17 -2.46
N SER A 54 6.42 11.72 -3.58
CA SER A 54 5.03 11.25 -3.60
C SER A 54 4.81 10.06 -2.66
N LYS A 55 5.76 9.13 -2.57
CA LYS A 55 5.74 8.03 -1.59
C LYS A 55 5.75 8.53 -0.14
N SER A 56 6.68 9.42 0.21
CA SER A 56 6.73 10.01 1.56
C SER A 56 5.45 10.74 1.91
N LEU A 57 4.93 11.54 0.98
CA LEU A 57 3.68 12.27 1.13
C LEU A 57 2.51 11.31 1.43
N VAL A 58 2.34 10.27 0.62
CA VAL A 58 1.30 9.25 0.79
C VAL A 58 1.44 8.55 2.15
N ARG A 59 2.65 8.12 2.50
CA ARG A 59 2.92 7.41 3.76
C ARG A 59 2.59 8.25 5.00
N ILE A 60 2.94 9.54 4.99
CA ILE A 60 2.62 10.45 6.09
C ILE A 60 1.11 10.62 6.19
N ILE A 61 0.41 10.85 5.06
CA ILE A 61 -1.05 11.04 5.06
C ILE A 61 -1.78 9.74 5.50
N GLU A 62 -1.31 8.56 5.08
CA GLU A 62 -1.81 7.26 5.56
C GLU A 62 -1.66 7.14 7.07
N THR A 63 -0.47 7.48 7.59
CA THR A 63 -0.21 7.46 9.03
C THR A 63 -1.15 8.41 9.79
N LEU A 64 -1.40 9.61 9.27
CA LEU A 64 -2.36 10.55 9.85
C LEU A 64 -3.79 10.01 9.81
N SER A 65 -4.19 9.37 8.70
CA SER A 65 -5.54 8.80 8.55
C SER A 65 -5.83 7.68 9.56
N GLU A 66 -4.82 6.90 9.92
CA GLU A 66 -4.96 5.75 10.81
C GLU A 66 -4.70 6.10 12.28
N LYS A 67 -3.70 6.93 12.56
CA LYS A 67 -3.06 7.05 13.88
C LYS A 67 -3.08 8.43 14.51
N ASP A 68 -3.60 9.47 13.84
CA ASP A 68 -3.69 10.79 14.49
C ASP A 68 -4.55 10.72 15.75
N THR A 69 -4.35 11.62 16.71
CA THR A 69 -5.19 11.67 17.92
C THR A 69 -6.53 12.31 17.64
N GLU A 70 -6.59 13.20 16.64
CA GLU A 70 -7.75 14.03 16.36
C GLU A 70 -8.58 13.45 15.21
N GLU A 71 -9.84 13.07 15.50
CA GLU A 71 -10.75 12.49 14.51
C GLU A 71 -11.00 13.38 13.29
N MET A 72 -11.01 14.70 13.47
CA MET A 72 -11.13 15.63 12.34
C MET A 72 -9.93 15.55 11.39
N VAL A 73 -8.72 15.32 11.92
CA VAL A 73 -7.51 15.19 11.10
C VAL A 73 -7.52 13.85 10.38
N LYS A 74 -7.91 12.76 11.05
CA LYS A 74 -8.05 11.44 10.40
C LYS A 74 -9.00 11.50 9.21
N ARG A 75 -10.18 12.10 9.39
CA ARG A 75 -11.18 12.23 8.32
C ARG A 75 -10.65 13.04 7.14
N GLU A 76 -10.00 14.18 7.43
CA GLU A 76 -9.43 15.00 6.38
C GLU A 76 -8.27 14.29 5.65
N ALA A 77 -7.44 13.55 6.39
CA ALA A 77 -6.36 12.76 5.82
C ALA A 77 -6.89 11.66 4.90
N SER A 78 -7.95 10.95 5.29
CA SER A 78 -8.60 9.94 4.44
C SER A 78 -9.11 10.53 3.12
N VAL A 79 -9.78 11.69 3.17
CA VAL A 79 -10.26 12.39 1.97
C VAL A 79 -9.10 12.86 1.10
N CYS A 80 -8.08 13.47 1.72
CA CYS A 80 -6.88 13.91 1.03
C CYS A 80 -6.17 12.74 0.34
N LEU A 81 -6.03 11.61 1.03
CA LEU A 81 -5.39 10.40 0.54
C LEU A 81 -6.12 9.82 -0.67
N GLU A 82 -7.44 9.71 -0.60
CA GLU A 82 -8.26 9.21 -1.70
C GLU A 82 -8.09 10.07 -2.97
N ASN A 83 -8.13 11.40 -2.80
CA ASN A 83 -7.96 12.34 -3.90
C ASN A 83 -6.54 12.32 -4.48
N LEU A 84 -5.53 12.20 -3.62
CA LEU A 84 -4.13 12.14 -4.02
C LEU A 84 -3.86 10.84 -4.80
N LYS A 85 -4.31 9.68 -4.31
CA LYS A 85 -4.14 8.38 -4.99
C LYS A 85 -4.72 8.35 -6.39
N LYS A 86 -5.80 9.10 -6.68
CA LYS A 86 -6.37 9.23 -8.03
C LYS A 86 -5.46 9.96 -9.03
N LYS A 87 -4.49 10.74 -8.54
CA LYS A 87 -3.52 11.48 -9.37
C LYS A 87 -2.18 10.76 -9.53
N LEU A 88 -1.87 9.81 -8.66
CA LEU A 88 -0.58 9.13 -8.62
C LEU A 88 -0.61 7.81 -9.40
N ASN A 89 0.53 7.38 -9.91
CA ASN A 89 0.65 6.12 -10.63
C ASN A 89 0.75 4.96 -9.63
N PRO A 90 -0.22 4.02 -9.61
CA PRO A 90 -0.20 2.89 -8.67
C PRO A 90 1.06 2.04 -8.75
N ALA A 91 1.71 1.96 -9.92
CA ALA A 91 2.94 1.20 -10.11
C ALA A 91 4.15 1.86 -9.43
N LEU A 92 4.15 3.18 -9.27
CA LEU A 92 5.23 3.93 -8.61
C LEU A 92 5.08 3.94 -7.09
N MET A 93 3.85 3.74 -6.60
CA MET A 93 3.47 3.65 -5.19
C MET A 93 3.75 2.29 -4.54
N GLN A 94 3.95 1.23 -5.33
CA GLN A 94 4.36 -0.05 -4.76
C GLN A 94 5.76 0.09 -4.18
N ASP A 95 6.00 -0.54 -3.03
CA ASP A 95 7.34 -0.80 -2.51
C ASP A 95 8.04 -1.80 -3.45
N VAL A 96 8.45 -1.29 -4.60
CA VAL A 96 9.28 -2.00 -5.55
C VAL A 96 10.70 -1.97 -5.01
N PRO A 97 11.34 -3.12 -4.81
CA PRO A 97 12.68 -3.13 -4.28
C PRO A 97 13.63 -2.44 -5.24
N ILE A 98 14.69 -1.88 -4.67
CA ILE A 98 15.74 -1.20 -5.40
C ILE A 98 16.97 -2.08 -5.40
N CYS A 99 17.62 -2.22 -6.54
CA CYS A 99 18.91 -2.90 -6.64
C CYS A 99 19.93 -2.21 -5.73
N THR A 100 20.44 -2.94 -4.73
CA THR A 100 21.43 -2.41 -3.78
C THR A 100 22.79 -2.11 -4.44
N SER A 101 23.00 -2.58 -5.67
CA SER A 101 24.23 -2.33 -6.43
C SER A 101 24.17 -1.09 -7.32
N CYS A 102 23.02 -0.73 -7.90
CA CYS A 102 22.93 0.35 -8.90
C CYS A 102 21.77 1.33 -8.72
N GLY A 103 20.92 1.14 -7.71
CA GLY A 103 19.81 2.04 -7.42
C GLY A 103 18.60 1.90 -8.35
N GLU A 104 18.59 0.94 -9.28
CA GLU A 104 17.46 0.74 -10.19
C GLU A 104 16.28 0.04 -9.52
N ARG A 105 15.05 0.42 -9.89
CA ARG A 105 13.86 -0.32 -9.44
C ARG A 105 13.79 -1.67 -10.13
N VAL A 106 13.51 -2.72 -9.36
CA VAL A 106 13.56 -4.09 -9.89
C VAL A 106 12.23 -4.83 -9.72
N VAL A 107 11.85 -5.56 -10.76
CA VAL A 107 10.75 -6.50 -10.69
C VAL A 107 11.27 -7.78 -10.03
N VAL A 108 10.76 -8.13 -8.86
CA VAL A 108 11.25 -9.27 -8.06
C VAL A 108 11.15 -10.63 -8.75
N ALA A 109 10.25 -10.75 -9.73
CA ALA A 109 10.13 -11.96 -10.55
C ALA A 109 11.35 -12.19 -11.47
N TYR A 110 12.15 -11.16 -11.74
CA TYR A 110 13.33 -11.27 -12.59
C TYR A 110 14.51 -11.92 -11.85
N ARG A 111 15.41 -12.56 -12.60
CA ARG A 111 16.59 -13.23 -12.04
C ARG A 111 17.75 -12.25 -11.79
N PHE A 112 17.89 -11.25 -12.64
CA PHE A 112 18.98 -10.27 -12.64
C PHE A 112 18.44 -8.84 -12.74
N CYS A 113 19.17 -7.88 -12.21
CA CYS A 113 18.88 -6.46 -12.43
C CYS A 113 19.03 -6.15 -13.92
N THR A 114 18.01 -5.54 -14.53
CA THR A 114 18.00 -5.18 -15.95
C THR A 114 18.99 -4.08 -16.30
N LYS A 115 19.47 -3.33 -15.31
CA LYS A 115 20.45 -2.25 -15.50
C LYS A 115 21.90 -2.68 -15.30
N CYS A 116 22.19 -3.40 -14.21
CA CYS A 116 23.58 -3.74 -13.85
C CYS A 116 23.90 -5.25 -13.87
N GLY A 117 22.92 -6.12 -14.15
CA GLY A 117 23.13 -7.56 -14.27
C GLY A 117 23.34 -8.31 -12.95
N VAL A 118 23.40 -7.64 -11.80
CA VAL A 118 23.58 -8.33 -10.51
C VAL A 118 22.41 -9.29 -10.23
N PRO A 119 22.66 -10.50 -9.69
CA PRO A 119 21.59 -11.40 -9.29
C PRO A 119 20.66 -10.74 -8.26
N LEU A 120 19.34 -10.86 -8.47
CA LEU A 120 18.36 -10.28 -7.54
C LEU A 120 18.15 -11.15 -6.29
N LYS A 121 18.35 -12.46 -6.40
CA LYS A 121 18.18 -13.42 -5.29
C LYS A 121 19.19 -13.22 -4.14
N THR A 122 20.31 -12.52 -4.39
CA THR A 122 21.36 -12.27 -3.39
C THR A 122 21.22 -10.91 -2.70
N GLN A 123 20.23 -10.11 -3.08
CA GLN A 123 20.01 -8.78 -2.53
C GLN A 123 19.44 -8.86 -1.12
N LYS A 124 19.77 -7.90 -0.24
CA LYS A 124 19.34 -7.91 1.17
C LYS A 124 17.81 -7.98 1.35
N TRP A 125 17.06 -7.33 0.46
CA TRP A 125 15.60 -7.33 0.49
C TRP A 125 14.99 -8.62 -0.08
N ALA A 126 15.76 -9.50 -0.73
CA ALA A 126 15.20 -10.69 -1.37
C ALA A 126 14.50 -11.63 -0.37
N SER A 127 14.91 -11.59 0.90
CA SER A 127 14.34 -12.40 1.99
C SER A 127 12.90 -12.01 2.39
N THR A 128 12.41 -10.83 2.01
CA THR A 128 11.02 -10.41 2.29
C THR A 128 10.02 -10.97 1.27
N TYR A 129 10.51 -11.56 0.17
CA TYR A 129 9.71 -12.14 -0.89
C TYR A 129 9.66 -13.66 -0.77
N LYS A 130 8.53 -14.25 -1.17
CA LYS A 130 8.37 -15.72 -1.18
C LYS A 130 8.76 -16.29 -2.54
N ILE A 131 9.02 -17.60 -2.59
CA ILE A 131 9.36 -18.31 -3.81
C ILE A 131 8.17 -19.16 -4.24
N CYS A 132 7.78 -19.06 -5.51
CA CYS A 132 6.69 -19.86 -6.04
C CYS A 132 7.12 -21.32 -6.16
N ASP A 133 6.42 -22.24 -5.50
CA ASP A 133 6.75 -23.67 -5.50
C ASP A 133 6.79 -24.28 -6.91
N LYS A 134 5.95 -23.78 -7.83
CA LYS A 134 5.85 -24.30 -9.20
C LYS A 134 6.98 -23.86 -10.13
N CYS A 135 7.42 -22.59 -10.05
CA CYS A 135 8.36 -22.02 -11.02
C CYS A 135 9.63 -21.41 -10.40
N GLN A 136 9.75 -21.44 -9.07
CA GLN A 136 10.92 -20.97 -8.33
C GLN A 136 11.27 -19.48 -8.56
N SER A 137 10.29 -18.70 -9.05
CA SER A 137 10.36 -17.24 -9.19
C SER A 137 9.89 -16.58 -7.90
N SER A 138 10.53 -15.45 -7.56
CA SER A 138 10.19 -14.69 -6.36
C SER A 138 8.89 -13.89 -6.58
N TYR A 139 8.11 -13.70 -5.52
CA TYR A 139 6.83 -13.00 -5.56
C TYR A 139 6.54 -12.27 -4.24
N ASP A 140 5.73 -11.21 -4.31
CA ASP A 140 5.25 -10.50 -3.12
C ASP A 140 4.18 -11.33 -2.40
N PRO A 141 4.29 -11.58 -1.07
CA PRO A 141 3.32 -12.36 -0.31
C PRO A 141 1.85 -11.91 -0.44
N LYS A 142 1.58 -10.67 -0.86
CA LYS A 142 0.24 -10.12 -1.10
C LYS A 142 -0.35 -10.55 -2.46
N TRP A 143 0.44 -11.13 -3.36
CA TRP A 143 -0.02 -11.54 -4.68
C TRP A 143 -0.85 -12.82 -4.61
N ASN A 144 -2.03 -12.80 -5.23
CA ASN A 144 -2.89 -13.97 -5.34
C ASN A 144 -2.36 -15.02 -6.31
N ASN A 145 -1.71 -14.57 -7.39
CA ASN A 145 -1.23 -15.41 -8.49
C ASN A 145 0.23 -15.05 -8.82
N CYS A 146 1.02 -16.04 -9.20
CA CYS A 146 2.40 -15.85 -9.63
C CYS A 146 2.41 -15.11 -10.97
N SER A 147 3.07 -13.96 -11.04
CA SER A 147 3.17 -13.18 -12.28
C SER A 147 3.98 -13.90 -13.38
N TYR A 148 4.83 -14.86 -13.00
CA TYR A 148 5.68 -15.58 -13.95
C TYR A 148 4.99 -16.82 -14.55
N CYS A 149 4.35 -17.65 -13.73
CA CYS A 149 3.77 -18.92 -14.20
C CYS A 149 2.25 -19.06 -14.00
N GLY A 150 1.58 -18.04 -13.47
CA GLY A 150 0.14 -18.04 -13.23
C GLY A 150 -0.33 -18.92 -12.06
N ASN A 151 0.57 -19.60 -11.34
CA ASN A 151 0.19 -20.44 -10.21
C ASN A 151 -0.52 -19.63 -9.12
N GLN A 152 -1.62 -20.16 -8.58
CA GLN A 152 -2.30 -19.54 -7.45
C GLN A 152 -1.42 -19.64 -6.19
N LEU A 153 -1.04 -18.50 -5.64
CA LEU A 153 -0.14 -18.34 -4.49
C LEU A 153 -0.90 -18.24 -3.17
N ILE A 154 -2.06 -17.57 -3.18
CA ILE A 154 -2.95 -17.48 -2.03
C ILE A 154 -4.14 -18.39 -2.29
N LYS A 155 -4.20 -19.50 -1.55
CA LYS A 155 -5.43 -20.29 -1.45
C LYS A 155 -6.43 -19.44 -0.69
N LYS A 156 -7.48 -18.96 -1.36
CA LYS A 156 -8.60 -18.30 -0.69
C LYS A 156 -9.15 -19.31 0.32
N VAL A 157 -9.09 -18.95 1.60
CA VAL A 157 -9.80 -19.71 2.63
C VAL A 157 -11.28 -19.52 2.35
N GLU A 158 -11.94 -20.57 1.86
CA GLU A 158 -13.41 -20.56 1.82
C GLU A 158 -13.90 -20.65 3.27
N VAL A 159 -14.24 -19.50 3.83
CA VAL A 159 -14.95 -19.43 5.10
C VAL A 159 -16.41 -19.84 4.85
N SER A 160 -16.81 -20.95 5.47
CA SER A 160 -18.18 -21.44 5.40
C SER A 160 -19.16 -20.37 5.90
N LYS A 161 -20.13 -20.00 5.06
CA LYS A 161 -21.27 -19.15 5.46
C LYS A 161 -22.37 -19.94 6.17
N THR A 162 -22.16 -21.23 6.42
CA THR A 162 -23.12 -22.09 7.12
C THR A 162 -22.47 -22.76 8.32
N CYS A 163 -23.24 -22.88 9.40
CA CYS A 163 -22.83 -23.61 10.58
C CYS A 163 -22.65 -25.10 10.23
N GLY A 164 -21.47 -25.66 10.52
CA GLY A 164 -21.19 -27.07 10.25
C GLY A 164 -22.15 -28.04 10.98
N PHE A 165 -22.72 -27.62 12.11
CA PHE A 165 -23.61 -28.41 12.95
C PHE A 165 -25.10 -28.23 12.58
N CYS A 166 -25.65 -27.02 12.72
CA CYS A 166 -27.08 -26.77 12.52
C CYS A 166 -27.46 -26.28 11.11
N LYS A 167 -26.48 -26.13 10.21
CA LYS A 167 -26.63 -25.72 8.79
C LYS A 167 -27.27 -24.35 8.54
N LYS A 168 -27.62 -23.59 9.58
CA LYS A 168 -28.08 -22.20 9.43
C LYS A 168 -26.96 -21.31 8.92
N THR A 169 -27.35 -20.26 8.21
CA THR A 169 -26.44 -19.20 7.75
C THR A 169 -25.81 -18.50 8.93
N ILE A 170 -24.51 -18.26 8.86
CA ILE A 170 -23.70 -17.62 9.89
C ILE A 170 -22.83 -16.53 9.26
N ASP A 171 -22.44 -15.55 10.07
CA ASP A 171 -21.36 -14.65 9.71
C ASP A 171 -20.00 -15.34 9.96
N PRO A 172 -19.09 -15.40 8.97
CA PRO A 172 -17.75 -15.96 9.13
C PRO A 172 -16.89 -15.34 10.24
N SER A 173 -17.21 -14.13 10.69
CA SER A 173 -16.52 -13.45 11.79
C SER A 173 -16.94 -13.94 13.18
N TRP A 174 -18.05 -14.69 13.29
CA TRP A 174 -18.54 -15.19 14.57
C TRP A 174 -17.70 -16.37 15.07
N LEU A 175 -17.35 -16.35 16.36
CA LEU A 175 -16.64 -17.44 17.03
C LEU A 175 -17.57 -18.59 17.44
N MET A 176 -18.87 -18.30 17.59
CA MET A 176 -19.90 -19.22 18.07
C MET A 176 -21.18 -19.03 17.25
N CYS A 177 -21.86 -20.13 16.93
CA CYS A 177 -23.14 -20.10 16.24
C CYS A 177 -24.25 -19.65 17.21
N PRO A 178 -24.96 -18.52 16.95
CA PRO A 178 -25.99 -18.03 17.86
C PRO A 178 -27.23 -18.96 17.92
N TYR A 179 -27.39 -19.83 16.92
CA TYR A 179 -28.55 -20.71 16.83
C TYR A 179 -28.39 -22.06 17.54
N CYS A 180 -27.16 -22.55 17.70
CA CYS A 180 -26.92 -23.88 18.28
C CYS A 180 -25.76 -23.95 19.26
N GLY A 181 -25.06 -22.84 19.51
CA GLY A 181 -23.94 -22.78 20.44
C GLY A 181 -22.67 -23.52 19.99
N SER A 182 -22.64 -24.07 18.77
CA SER A 182 -21.42 -24.72 18.27
C SER A 182 -20.31 -23.70 17.98
N LYS A 183 -19.07 -24.06 18.31
CA LYS A 183 -17.89 -23.27 17.96
C LYS A 183 -17.70 -23.27 16.45
N LEU A 184 -17.54 -22.08 15.89
CA LEU A 184 -17.29 -21.88 14.47
C LEU A 184 -15.78 -21.87 14.26
N LYS A 185 -15.26 -22.82 13.48
CA LYS A 185 -13.84 -22.85 13.13
C LYS A 185 -13.59 -21.87 11.98
N LEU A 186 -12.72 -20.88 12.19
CA LEU A 186 -12.01 -20.26 11.07
C LEU A 186 -11.16 -21.36 10.45
N VAL A 187 -11.48 -21.80 9.24
CA VAL A 187 -10.72 -22.86 8.56
C VAL A 187 -9.41 -22.27 8.05
N ALA A 188 -8.44 -22.04 8.94
CA ALA A 188 -7.06 -21.84 8.50
C ALA A 188 -6.56 -23.20 7.97
N GLY A 189 -6.36 -23.29 6.66
CA GLY A 189 -6.00 -24.54 5.97
C GLY A 189 -4.70 -25.15 6.48
N GLN A 190 -4.73 -26.48 6.69
CA GLN A 190 -3.56 -27.36 6.70
C GLN A 190 -3.02 -27.54 5.28
#